data_AF-S3W2C8-F1
#
_entry.id   AF-S3W2C8-F1
#
_cell.length_a   1.000
_cell.length_b   1.000
_cell.length_c   1.000
_cell.angle_alpha   90.00
_cell.angle_beta   90.00
_cell.angle_gamma   90.00
#
_symmetry.space_group_name_H-M   'P 1'
#
loop_
_entity.id
_entity.type
_entity.pdbx_description
1 polymer ?
#
loop_
_entity_poly.entity_id
_entity_poly.type
_entity_poly.pdbx_seq_one_letter_code
_entity_poly.pdbx_strand_id
1 'polypeptide(L)'
;MKITSNILGALAVFSILTLAACKKEIPSQQNQIVGTKYSGWDQWIYKNPGSTSKADQTSLVYGMEEVSGIEIVTHEETDKKGNKIVTEYLKLKTVDNKEGFAPAKNFFDAILFVVSEGDQTFAKNSLTSPSKGKLQRGMYCLEVEASGDFAKVRCYGSIVKGGKLTDIHDVWIQPASPNISKDPLLGDSLRNLRSASAKLIESAKTSETAKQEELKSSAMKLLKSVAEKGDQFLEDANAIATEYGLTLNEQ
;
A
#
# COMPACT_ATOMS: atom_id res chain seq x y z
N MET A 1 -13.33 -96.85 9.46
CA MET A 1 -13.76 -96.14 10.68
C MET A 1 -12.72 -95.07 10.98
N LYS A 2 -13.18 -93.83 11.23
CA LYS A 2 -12.45 -92.56 11.38
C LYS A 2 -11.92 -91.88 10.11
N ILE A 3 -12.48 -90.70 9.88
CA ILE A 3 -12.32 -89.70 8.81
C ILE A 3 -11.59 -88.51 9.43
N THR A 4 -10.63 -87.91 8.72
CA THR A 4 -10.30 -86.45 8.74
C THR A 4 -9.36 -86.20 7.55
N SER A 5 -9.85 -85.69 6.41
CA SER A 5 -9.96 -84.26 6.05
C SER A 5 -8.60 -83.53 5.96
N ASN A 6 -8.16 -83.24 4.73
CA ASN A 6 -7.53 -81.98 4.34
C ASN A 6 -7.69 -81.81 2.82
N ILE A 7 -8.70 -81.02 2.44
CA ILE A 7 -8.95 -80.50 1.09
C ILE A 7 -8.58 -78.99 1.12
N LEU A 8 -8.31 -78.46 -0.08
CA LEU A 8 -8.20 -77.05 -0.47
C LEU A 8 -6.79 -76.46 -0.33
N GLY A 9 -6.23 -75.81 -1.35
CA GLY A 9 -6.79 -75.40 -2.63
C GLY A 9 -5.86 -74.36 -3.24
N ALA A 10 -5.64 -74.47 -4.55
CA ALA A 10 -4.92 -73.49 -5.35
C ALA A 10 -5.62 -72.13 -5.36
N LEU A 11 -4.84 -71.05 -5.39
CA LEU A 11 -5.05 -69.72 -6.00
C LEU A 11 -4.50 -68.59 -5.12
N ALA A 12 -3.38 -68.01 -5.55
CA ALA A 12 -3.00 -66.61 -5.29
C ALA A 12 -1.97 -66.23 -6.36
N VAL A 13 -2.40 -66.01 -7.61
CA VAL A 13 -2.72 -64.67 -8.15
C VAL A 13 -1.58 -63.67 -7.92
N PHE A 14 -0.63 -63.70 -8.87
CA PHE A 14 -0.13 -62.54 -9.62
C PHE A 14 -0.77 -61.20 -9.23
N SER A 15 -0.14 -60.39 -8.38
CA SER A 15 -0.42 -58.94 -8.20
C SER A 15 0.57 -58.26 -7.24
N ILE A 16 1.88 -58.36 -7.49
CA ILE A 16 2.87 -57.50 -6.80
C ILE A 16 3.79 -56.91 -7.88
N LEU A 17 3.24 -56.00 -8.69
CA LEU A 17 4.04 -55.25 -9.67
C LEU A 17 3.34 -53.95 -10.09
N THR A 18 2.82 -53.18 -9.13
CA THR A 18 2.47 -51.76 -9.31
C THR A 18 2.57 -51.01 -7.97
N LEU A 19 3.77 -50.93 -7.40
CA LEU A 19 4.13 -49.85 -6.46
C LEU A 19 4.99 -48.83 -7.21
N ALA A 20 4.46 -48.34 -8.33
CA ALA A 20 4.94 -47.12 -8.96
C ALA A 20 4.37 -45.94 -8.18
N ALA A 21 5.24 -45.37 -7.34
CA ALA A 21 5.21 -44.00 -6.82
C ALA A 21 4.03 -43.10 -7.26
N CYS A 22 2.92 -43.14 -6.51
CA CYS A 22 2.07 -41.97 -6.38
C CYS A 22 2.80 -40.97 -5.48
N LYS A 23 3.64 -40.11 -6.06
CA LYS A 23 3.90 -38.81 -5.43
C LYS A 23 2.53 -38.17 -5.26
N LYS A 24 2.06 -38.03 -4.02
CA LYS A 24 0.98 -37.08 -3.73
C LYS A 24 1.46 -35.76 -4.29
N GLU A 25 0.85 -35.31 -5.38
CA GLU A 25 0.88 -33.91 -5.74
C GLU A 25 0.34 -33.19 -4.52
N ILE A 26 1.25 -32.55 -3.78
CA ILE A 26 0.88 -31.45 -2.89
C ILE A 26 0.10 -30.53 -3.82
N PRO A 27 -1.19 -30.23 -3.55
CA PRO A 27 -1.92 -29.30 -4.39
C PRO A 27 -1.02 -28.07 -4.45
N SER A 28 -0.54 -27.71 -5.65
CA SER A 28 0.13 -26.44 -5.85
C SER A 28 -0.84 -25.44 -5.25
N GLN A 29 -0.41 -24.79 -4.17
CA GLN A 29 -1.19 -23.79 -3.44
C GLN A 29 -1.75 -22.89 -4.52
N GLN A 30 -3.05 -23.03 -4.84
CA GLN A 30 -3.63 -22.30 -5.96
C GLN A 30 -3.39 -20.85 -5.61
N ASN A 31 -2.60 -20.15 -6.43
CA ASN A 31 -2.24 -18.75 -6.22
C ASN A 31 -3.54 -18.00 -5.94
N GLN A 32 -3.78 -17.71 -4.67
CA GLN A 32 -4.99 -17.04 -4.27
C GLN A 32 -4.78 -15.61 -4.73
N ILE A 33 -5.49 -15.22 -5.80
CA ILE A 33 -5.48 -13.85 -6.29
C ILE A 33 -5.88 -12.98 -5.10
N VAL A 34 -4.91 -12.22 -4.61
CA VAL A 34 -5.06 -11.32 -3.46
C VAL A 34 -5.98 -10.15 -3.84
N GLY A 35 -6.01 -9.80 -5.13
CA GLY A 35 -6.87 -8.76 -5.69
C GLY A 35 -6.15 -7.42 -5.82
N THR A 36 -6.91 -6.37 -6.12
CA THR A 36 -6.40 -5.01 -6.21
C THR A 36 -5.87 -4.54 -4.86
N LYS A 37 -4.68 -3.97 -4.85
CA LYS A 37 -4.05 -3.35 -3.68
C LYS A 37 -3.50 -1.99 -4.07
N TYR A 38 -3.23 -1.17 -3.08
CA TYR A 38 -2.63 0.14 -3.27
C TYR A 38 -1.36 0.27 -2.44
N SER A 39 -0.31 0.81 -3.04
CA SER A 39 0.93 1.07 -2.32
C SER A 39 0.75 2.21 -1.32
N GLY A 40 1.20 2.06 -0.08
CA GLY A 40 1.14 3.16 0.90
C GLY A 40 2.20 4.25 0.67
N TRP A 41 3.29 3.92 -0.02
CA TRP A 41 4.45 4.79 -0.23
C TRP A 41 5.29 4.35 -1.42
N ASP A 42 6.20 5.21 -1.87
CA ASP A 42 7.15 4.88 -2.93
C ASP A 42 8.06 3.73 -2.47
N GLN A 43 8.10 2.64 -3.24
CA GLN A 43 8.90 1.46 -2.92
C GLN A 43 9.31 0.69 -4.18
N TRP A 44 10.51 0.12 -4.15
CA TRP A 44 10.95 -0.82 -5.18
C TRP A 44 10.30 -2.18 -4.97
N ILE A 45 9.92 -2.83 -6.06
CA ILE A 45 9.62 -4.26 -6.10
C ILE A 45 10.81 -5.02 -6.65
N TYR A 46 11.02 -6.24 -6.13
CA TYR A 46 12.20 -7.03 -6.41
C TYR A 46 11.85 -8.36 -7.09
N LYS A 47 12.80 -8.94 -7.81
CA LYS A 47 12.64 -10.27 -8.44
C LYS A 47 12.41 -11.39 -7.43
N ASN A 48 12.99 -11.26 -6.24
CA ASN A 48 12.93 -12.24 -5.17
C ASN A 48 12.43 -11.59 -3.87
N PRO A 49 11.61 -12.29 -3.06
CA PRO A 49 11.24 -11.81 -1.72
C PRO A 49 12.49 -11.71 -0.83
N GLY A 50 12.54 -10.70 0.04
CA GLY A 50 13.69 -10.47 0.93
C GLY A 50 14.88 -9.75 0.28
N SER A 51 14.89 -9.55 -1.05
CA SER A 51 16.02 -8.87 -1.68
C SER A 51 16.06 -7.39 -1.34
N THR A 52 17.28 -6.90 -1.09
CA THR A 52 17.61 -5.47 -0.98
C THR A 52 18.62 -5.05 -2.07
N SER A 53 18.95 -5.96 -2.99
CA SER A 53 19.93 -5.74 -4.04
C SER A 53 19.37 -4.84 -5.14
N LYS A 54 20.14 -3.84 -5.58
CA LYS A 54 19.79 -3.00 -6.73
C LYS A 54 19.64 -3.81 -8.02
N ALA A 55 20.41 -4.90 -8.20
CA ALA A 55 20.33 -5.75 -9.39
C ALA A 55 19.02 -6.56 -9.48
N ASP A 56 18.34 -6.70 -8.34
CA ASP A 56 17.07 -7.40 -8.23
C ASP A 56 15.87 -6.46 -8.32
N GLN A 57 16.08 -5.14 -8.39
CA GLN A 57 14.98 -4.19 -8.56
C GLN A 57 14.33 -4.38 -9.93
N THR A 58 13.01 -4.56 -9.95
CA THR A 58 12.23 -4.69 -11.18
C THR A 58 11.57 -3.37 -11.56
N SER A 59 10.87 -2.74 -10.63
CA SER A 59 10.17 -1.46 -10.86
C SER A 59 10.04 -0.65 -9.57
N LEU A 60 9.92 0.65 -9.70
CA LEU A 60 9.46 1.53 -8.63
C LEU A 60 7.93 1.54 -8.70
N VAL A 61 7.27 1.30 -7.57
CA VAL A 61 5.84 1.48 -7.38
C VAL A 61 5.66 2.73 -6.52
N TYR A 62 4.91 3.71 -7.03
CA TYR A 62 4.70 4.97 -6.32
C TYR A 62 3.64 4.83 -5.23
N GLY A 63 3.71 5.69 -4.22
CA GLY A 63 2.67 5.79 -3.20
C GLY A 63 1.33 6.11 -3.83
N MET A 64 0.29 5.44 -3.34
CA MET A 64 -1.09 5.45 -3.83
C MET A 64 -1.31 4.80 -5.20
N GLU A 65 -0.28 4.20 -5.79
CA GLU A 65 -0.42 3.45 -7.04
C GLU A 65 -1.18 2.14 -6.83
N GLU A 66 -2.11 1.88 -7.75
CA GLU A 66 -2.85 0.61 -7.83
C GLU A 66 -1.95 -0.50 -8.38
N VAL A 67 -1.98 -1.66 -7.74
CA VAL A 67 -1.29 -2.88 -8.18
C VAL A 67 -2.22 -4.08 -8.12
N SER A 68 -1.97 -5.06 -8.97
CA SER A 68 -2.62 -6.36 -8.90
C SER A 68 -1.84 -7.29 -7.97
N GLY A 69 -2.38 -7.60 -6.81
CA GLY A 69 -1.84 -8.60 -5.89
C GLY A 69 -2.10 -10.01 -6.41
N ILE A 70 -1.03 -10.79 -6.58
CA ILE A 70 -1.07 -12.14 -7.14
C ILE A 70 -1.15 -13.18 -6.02
N GLU A 71 -0.24 -13.11 -5.05
CA GLU A 71 -0.13 -14.06 -3.93
C GLU A 71 0.66 -13.46 -2.77
N ILE A 72 0.47 -14.00 -1.56
CA ILE A 72 1.30 -13.71 -0.40
C ILE A 72 2.30 -14.85 -0.21
N VAL A 73 3.58 -14.50 -0.15
CA VAL A 73 4.68 -15.45 0.07
C VAL A 73 5.40 -15.11 1.37
N THR A 74 5.59 -16.12 2.20
CA THR A 74 6.34 -16.00 3.44
C THR A 74 7.83 -16.15 3.17
N HIS A 75 8.64 -15.20 3.62
CA HIS A 75 10.09 -15.26 3.58
C HIS A 75 10.66 -15.25 5.01
N GLU A 76 11.58 -16.18 5.26
CA GLU A 76 12.23 -16.32 6.55
C GLU A 76 13.68 -15.87 6.44
N GLU A 77 14.09 -14.98 7.32
CA GLU A 77 15.47 -14.51 7.43
C GLU A 77 15.93 -14.57 8.88
N THR A 78 17.25 -14.55 9.09
CA THR A 78 17.83 -14.52 10.42
C THR A 78 18.38 -13.13 10.70
N ASP A 79 17.96 -12.52 11.81
CA ASP A 79 18.46 -11.22 12.23
C ASP A 79 19.93 -11.28 12.68
N LYS A 80 20.52 -10.11 12.91
CA LYS A 80 21.92 -10.00 13.37
C LYS A 80 22.18 -10.65 14.74
N LYS A 81 21.14 -11.02 15.48
CA LYS A 81 21.18 -11.66 16.81
C LYS A 81 20.86 -13.15 16.74
N GLY A 82 20.65 -13.72 15.55
CA GLY A 82 20.31 -15.13 15.37
C GLY A 82 18.82 -15.46 15.52
N ASN A 83 17.94 -14.46 15.68
CA ASN A 83 16.50 -14.69 15.76
C ASN A 83 15.91 -14.84 14.36
N LYS A 84 14.99 -15.78 14.24
CA LYS A 84 14.21 -15.98 13.01
C LYS A 84 13.17 -14.86 12.87
N ILE A 85 13.22 -14.14 11.77
CA ILE A 85 12.21 -13.16 11.35
C ILE A 85 11.43 -13.78 10.21
N VAL A 86 10.11 -13.74 10.32
CA VAL A 86 9.19 -14.18 9.27
C VAL A 86 8.48 -12.94 8.74
N THR A 87 8.64 -12.66 7.45
CA THR A 87 8.03 -11.52 6.78
C THR A 87 7.18 -11.99 5.61
N GLU A 88 5.95 -11.49 5.52
CA GLU A 88 5.08 -11.71 4.38
C GLU A 88 5.37 -10.71 3.25
N TYR A 89 5.55 -11.22 2.04
CA TYR A 89 5.73 -10.45 0.82
C TYR A 89 4.52 -10.62 -0.08
N LEU A 90 4.04 -9.51 -0.63
CA LEU A 90 3.08 -9.52 -1.72
C LEU A 90 3.86 -9.69 -3.03
N LYS A 91 3.57 -10.76 -3.77
CA LYS A 91 3.86 -10.80 -5.20
C LYS A 91 2.80 -10.01 -5.92
N LEU A 92 3.22 -9.07 -6.74
CA LEU A 92 2.33 -8.14 -7.41
C LEU A 92 2.72 -7.92 -8.86
N LYS A 93 1.77 -7.36 -9.60
CA LYS A 93 1.92 -6.85 -10.95
C LYS A 93 1.50 -5.38 -11.01
N THR A 94 2.35 -4.54 -11.55
CA THR A 94 2.09 -3.11 -11.77
C THR A 94 1.18 -2.90 -12.98
N VAL A 95 0.63 -1.68 -13.11
CA VAL A 95 -0.18 -1.28 -14.28
C VAL A 95 0.58 -1.38 -15.61
N ASP A 96 1.91 -1.21 -15.60
CA ASP A 96 2.79 -1.38 -16.75
C ASP A 96 3.28 -2.85 -16.94
N ASN A 97 2.61 -3.80 -16.29
CA ASN A 97 2.83 -5.25 -16.39
C ASN A 97 4.18 -5.76 -15.86
N LYS A 98 4.86 -5.02 -14.99
CA LYS A 98 6.06 -5.51 -14.30
C LYS A 98 5.68 -6.28 -13.04
N GLU A 99 6.34 -7.40 -12.81
CA GLU A 99 6.09 -8.25 -11.65
C GLU A 99 7.25 -8.24 -10.66
N GLY A 100 6.92 -8.37 -9.37
CA GLY A 100 7.92 -8.46 -8.32
C GLY A 100 7.31 -8.62 -6.94
N PHE A 101 8.19 -8.58 -5.95
CA PHE A 101 7.88 -8.77 -4.54
C PHE A 101 8.18 -7.51 -3.75
N ALA A 102 7.29 -7.16 -2.83
CA ALA A 102 7.52 -6.15 -1.79
C ALA A 102 6.77 -6.55 -0.50
N PRO A 103 7.16 -6.02 0.67
CA PRO A 103 6.53 -6.41 1.94
C PRO A 103 5.01 -6.16 1.91
N ALA A 104 4.22 -7.17 2.25
CA ALA A 104 2.76 -7.13 2.14
C ALA A 104 2.13 -6.02 2.99
N LYS A 105 2.73 -5.73 4.15
CA LYS A 105 2.31 -4.64 5.06
C LYS A 105 2.35 -3.23 4.46
N ASN A 106 3.00 -3.07 3.31
CA ASN A 106 3.11 -1.79 2.61
C ASN A 106 1.96 -1.57 1.62
N PHE A 107 1.05 -2.54 1.49
CA PHE A 107 -0.06 -2.52 0.56
C PHE A 107 -1.38 -2.58 1.32
N PHE A 108 -2.36 -1.82 0.84
CA PHE A 108 -3.64 -1.59 1.49
C PHE A 108 -4.78 -1.94 0.54
N ASP A 109 -5.91 -2.40 1.08
CA ASP A 109 -7.10 -2.73 0.28
C ASP A 109 -7.76 -1.48 -0.32
N ALA A 110 -7.66 -0.36 0.39
CA ALA A 110 -8.20 0.91 -0.07
C ALA A 110 -7.34 2.08 0.38
N ILE A 111 -7.40 3.15 -0.43
CA ILE A 111 -6.95 4.48 -0.06
C ILE A 111 -8.14 5.41 -0.19
N LEU A 112 -8.36 6.19 0.86
CA LEU A 112 -9.49 7.08 0.99
C LEU A 112 -8.96 8.51 0.93
N PHE A 113 -9.43 9.28 -0.07
CA PHE A 113 -8.98 10.64 -0.32
C PHE A 113 -9.98 11.62 0.27
N VAL A 114 -9.54 12.43 1.23
CA VAL A 114 -10.38 13.44 1.87
C VAL A 114 -10.47 14.66 0.96
N VAL A 115 -11.62 14.80 0.31
CA VAL A 115 -11.90 15.84 -0.68
C VAL A 115 -12.63 17.04 -0.08
N SER A 116 -13.10 16.95 1.15
CA SER A 116 -13.70 18.08 1.85
C SER A 116 -13.44 17.96 3.36
N GLU A 117 -13.46 19.09 4.05
CA GLU A 117 -13.29 19.10 5.50
C GLU A 117 -14.56 18.66 6.22
N GLY A 118 -14.41 18.10 7.42
CA GLY A 118 -15.51 18.04 8.40
C GLY A 118 -15.79 16.68 9.00
N ASP A 119 -15.39 15.59 8.33
CA ASP A 119 -15.64 14.23 8.82
C ASP A 119 -14.91 13.98 10.14
N GLN A 120 -15.62 13.34 11.07
CA GLN A 120 -15.11 13.09 12.40
C GLN A 120 -14.22 11.85 12.43
N THR A 121 -13.16 11.90 13.23
CA THR A 121 -12.36 10.72 13.55
C THR A 121 -12.67 10.24 14.97
N PHE A 122 -12.68 8.93 15.18
CA PHE A 122 -13.12 8.30 16.41
C PHE A 122 -12.02 7.44 17.02
N ALA A 123 -11.99 7.34 18.36
CA ALA A 123 -11.08 6.45 19.06
C ALA A 123 -11.43 4.95 18.90
N LYS A 124 -12.70 4.62 18.65
CA LYS A 124 -13.25 3.28 18.42
C LYS A 124 -14.23 3.33 17.25
N ASN A 125 -14.61 2.17 16.70
CA ASN A 125 -15.60 1.99 15.64
C ASN A 125 -17.05 2.24 16.14
N SER A 126 -17.32 3.42 16.69
CA SER A 126 -18.64 3.81 17.20
C SER A 126 -18.85 5.32 17.10
N LEU A 127 -20.06 5.73 16.71
CA LEU A 127 -20.49 7.13 16.69
C LEU A 127 -20.50 7.79 18.08
N THR A 128 -20.61 7.01 19.14
CA THR A 128 -20.59 7.50 20.53
C THR A 128 -19.18 7.51 21.12
N SER A 129 -18.18 7.03 20.38
CA SER A 129 -16.79 7.09 20.81
C SER A 129 -16.31 8.54 20.89
N PRO A 130 -15.39 8.87 21.82
CA PRO A 130 -14.73 10.16 21.80
C PRO A 130 -14.10 10.47 20.45
N SER A 131 -14.25 11.73 20.04
CA SER A 131 -13.59 12.31 18.87
C SER A 131 -12.08 12.33 19.05
N LYS A 132 -11.32 12.00 18.00
CA LYS A 132 -9.88 12.23 17.93
C LYS A 132 -9.51 13.41 17.02
N GLY A 133 -10.50 14.13 16.50
CA GLY A 133 -10.33 15.28 15.62
C GLY A 133 -11.26 15.22 14.42
N LYS A 134 -10.90 15.98 13.39
CA LYS A 134 -11.61 15.99 12.09
C LYS A 134 -10.62 15.72 10.97
N LEU A 135 -11.09 15.03 9.95
CA LEU A 135 -10.39 14.90 8.68
C LEU A 135 -10.30 16.27 8.00
N GLN A 136 -9.14 16.51 7.40
CA GLN A 136 -8.84 17.73 6.67
C GLN A 136 -8.76 17.41 5.18
N ARG A 137 -9.29 18.32 4.36
CA ARG A 137 -9.13 18.25 2.91
C ARG A 137 -7.65 18.09 2.55
N GLY A 138 -7.38 17.23 1.58
CA GLY A 138 -6.03 16.89 1.15
C GLY A 138 -5.35 15.82 2.00
N MET A 139 -6.06 15.18 2.95
CA MET A 139 -5.57 13.96 3.56
C MET A 139 -5.80 12.76 2.64
N TYR A 140 -4.82 11.85 2.56
CA TYR A 140 -5.07 10.49 2.09
C TYR A 140 -4.97 9.54 3.28
N CYS A 141 -5.92 8.60 3.38
CA CYS A 141 -6.06 7.68 4.48
C CYS A 141 -5.89 6.24 3.98
N LEU A 142 -4.88 5.55 4.51
CA LEU A 142 -4.63 4.14 4.22
C LEU A 142 -5.54 3.29 5.10
N GLU A 143 -6.38 2.46 4.48
CA GLU A 143 -7.29 1.55 5.21
C GLU A 143 -6.50 0.36 5.77
N VAL A 144 -6.44 0.28 7.09
CA VAL A 144 -5.75 -0.80 7.83
C VAL A 144 -6.70 -1.96 8.13
N GLU A 145 -7.96 -1.65 8.41
CA GLU A 145 -8.97 -2.61 8.81
C GLU A 145 -10.38 -2.04 8.54
N ALA A 146 -11.31 -2.85 8.06
CA ALA A 146 -12.72 -2.50 7.92
C ALA A 146 -13.58 -3.24 8.95
N SER A 147 -14.53 -2.54 9.57
CA SER A 147 -15.46 -3.08 10.59
C SER A 147 -16.83 -2.41 10.48
N GLY A 148 -17.77 -3.08 9.80
CA GLY A 148 -19.09 -2.53 9.53
C GLY A 148 -19.01 -1.21 8.76
N ASP A 149 -19.66 -0.17 9.27
CA ASP A 149 -19.66 1.17 8.66
C ASP A 149 -18.40 1.99 8.98
N PHE A 150 -17.41 1.40 9.63
CA PHE A 150 -16.18 2.07 10.03
C PHE A 150 -14.95 1.44 9.38
N ALA A 151 -13.94 2.27 9.13
CA ALA A 151 -12.60 1.85 8.72
C ALA A 151 -11.57 2.42 9.71
N LYS A 152 -10.64 1.57 10.15
CA LYS A 152 -9.45 1.99 10.88
C LYS A 152 -8.41 2.44 9.86
N VAL A 153 -7.93 3.67 10.03
CA VAL A 153 -7.09 4.32 9.02
C VAL A 153 -5.86 4.97 9.61
N ARG A 154 -4.87 5.19 8.73
CA ARG A 154 -3.77 6.12 8.95
C ARG A 154 -3.83 7.20 7.87
N CYS A 155 -4.15 8.41 8.29
CA CYS A 155 -4.30 9.57 7.42
C CYS A 155 -3.05 10.44 7.44
N TYR A 156 -2.67 10.91 6.26
CA TYR A 156 -1.49 11.74 6.03
C TYR A 156 -1.91 13.01 5.31
N GLY A 157 -1.53 14.17 5.86
CA GLY A 157 -1.84 15.46 5.24
C GLY A 157 -0.97 15.71 4.01
N SER A 158 -1.56 16.24 2.94
CA SER A 158 -0.80 16.59 1.71
C SER A 158 -0.66 18.09 1.50
N ILE A 159 -1.48 18.89 2.18
CA ILE A 159 -1.50 20.34 2.06
C ILE A 159 -0.88 20.93 3.32
N VAL A 160 0.19 21.71 3.15
CA VAL A 160 0.80 22.46 4.25
C VAL A 160 -0.17 23.53 4.76
N LYS A 161 -0.34 23.59 6.09
CA LYS A 161 -1.11 24.64 6.77
C LYS A 161 -0.31 25.13 7.97
N GLY A 162 0.03 26.41 7.99
CA GLY A 162 0.83 26.99 9.08
C GLY A 162 2.20 26.31 9.23
N GLY A 163 2.86 25.99 8.11
CA GLY A 163 4.20 25.40 8.08
C GLY A 163 4.31 23.93 8.54
N LYS A 164 3.18 23.20 8.64
CA LYS A 164 3.16 21.78 9.00
C LYS A 164 2.21 20.97 8.13
N LEU A 165 2.54 19.69 7.97
CA LEU A 165 1.61 18.64 7.53
C LEU A 165 1.03 17.98 8.77
N THR A 166 -0.29 17.81 8.79
CA THR A 166 -0.98 17.18 9.92
C THR A 166 -1.35 15.76 9.55
N ASP A 167 -0.77 14.80 10.25
CA ASP A 167 -1.08 13.38 10.09
C ASP A 167 -1.95 12.91 11.28
N ILE A 168 -2.87 11.99 11.02
CA ILE A 168 -3.78 11.42 12.04
C ILE A 168 -3.71 9.90 11.93
N HIS A 169 -3.23 9.24 12.98
CA HIS A 169 -2.97 7.79 12.96
C HIS A 169 -3.89 7.02 13.91
N ASP A 170 -4.17 5.78 13.52
CA ASP A 170 -4.88 4.80 14.34
C ASP A 170 -6.21 5.35 14.87
N VAL A 171 -7.00 5.87 13.93
CA VAL A 171 -8.36 6.38 14.16
C VAL A 171 -9.36 5.60 13.33
N TRP A 172 -10.62 5.64 13.76
CA TRP A 172 -11.74 5.11 13.01
C TRP A 172 -12.47 6.26 12.31
N ILE A 173 -12.90 6.02 11.08
CA ILE A 173 -13.71 6.95 10.29
C ILE A 173 -14.89 6.21 9.67
N GLN A 174 -15.90 6.95 9.21
CA GLN A 174 -16.95 6.41 8.35
C GLN A 174 -16.56 6.67 6.89
N PRO A 175 -16.05 5.67 6.15
CA PRO A 175 -15.54 5.87 4.79
C PRO A 175 -16.66 6.16 3.77
N ALA A 176 -17.90 5.82 4.09
CA ALA A 176 -19.08 6.17 3.28
C ALA A 176 -19.51 7.61 3.58
N SER A 177 -18.76 8.58 3.05
CA SER A 177 -19.00 10.01 3.23
C SER A 177 -18.86 10.74 1.89
N PRO A 178 -19.67 11.77 1.60
CA PRO A 178 -19.48 12.61 0.41
C PRO A 178 -18.17 13.41 0.44
N ASN A 179 -17.54 13.54 1.63
CA ASN A 179 -16.25 14.23 1.79
C ASN A 179 -15.05 13.30 1.53
N ILE A 180 -15.30 12.02 1.23
CA ILE A 180 -14.26 11.00 1.02
C ILE A 180 -14.46 10.36 -0.36
N SER A 181 -13.43 10.47 -1.20
CA SER A 181 -13.36 9.82 -2.49
C SER A 181 -12.53 8.54 -2.43
N LYS A 182 -12.88 7.57 -3.28
CA LYS A 182 -12.09 6.36 -3.55
C LYS A 182 -11.49 6.36 -4.97
N ASP A 183 -11.57 7.50 -5.66
CA ASP A 183 -11.06 7.64 -7.02
C ASP A 183 -9.53 7.58 -7.04
N PRO A 184 -8.92 6.53 -7.61
CA PRO A 184 -7.47 6.36 -7.61
C PRO A 184 -6.74 7.44 -8.41
N LEU A 185 -7.41 8.16 -9.31
CA LEU A 185 -6.82 9.23 -10.11
C LEU A 185 -6.33 10.41 -9.25
N LEU A 186 -6.89 10.56 -8.04
CA LEU A 186 -6.51 11.59 -7.08
C LEU A 186 -5.19 11.31 -6.37
N GLY A 187 -4.73 10.04 -6.38
CA GLY A 187 -3.55 9.61 -5.64
C GLY A 187 -2.30 10.37 -6.04
N ASP A 188 -2.04 10.51 -7.34
CA ASP A 188 -0.83 11.21 -7.81
C ASP A 188 -0.89 12.72 -7.52
N SER A 189 -2.06 13.35 -7.52
CA SER A 189 -2.20 14.76 -7.16
C SER A 189 -1.88 14.99 -5.69
N LEU A 190 -2.38 14.14 -4.79
CA LEU A 190 -2.07 14.21 -3.37
C LEU A 190 -0.61 13.85 -3.06
N ARG A 191 -0.02 12.92 -3.84
CA ARG A 191 1.41 12.60 -3.76
C ARG A 191 2.25 13.84 -4.05
N ASN A 192 1.97 14.50 -5.17
CA ASN A 192 2.69 15.68 -5.61
C ASN A 192 2.48 16.85 -4.64
N LEU A 193 1.26 17.05 -4.13
CA LEU A 193 0.98 18.04 -3.07
C LEU A 193 1.78 17.78 -1.80
N ARG A 194 1.79 16.53 -1.29
CA ARG A 194 2.55 16.19 -0.08
C ARG A 194 4.04 16.41 -0.28
N SER A 195 4.59 15.98 -1.42
CA SER A 195 5.99 16.17 -1.75
C SER A 195 6.35 17.65 -1.90
N ALA A 196 5.50 18.46 -2.54
CA ALA A 196 5.70 19.90 -2.64
C ALA A 196 5.68 20.56 -1.25
N SER A 197 4.65 20.29 -0.47
CA SER A 197 4.49 20.78 0.90
C SER A 197 5.69 20.44 1.79
N ALA A 198 6.18 19.19 1.75
CA ALA A 198 7.34 18.77 2.54
C ALA A 198 8.61 19.54 2.14
N LYS A 199 8.84 19.74 0.84
CA LYS A 199 9.98 20.52 0.33
C LYS A 199 9.90 22.00 0.73
N LEU A 200 8.72 22.59 0.70
CA LEU A 200 8.49 23.98 1.10
C LEU A 200 8.70 24.17 2.61
N ILE A 201 8.24 23.23 3.43
CA ILE A 201 8.52 23.19 4.87
C ILE A 201 10.03 23.07 5.12
N GLU A 202 10.74 22.22 4.38
CA GLU A 202 12.19 22.10 4.50
C GLU A 202 12.92 23.38 4.04
N SER A 203 12.48 23.99 2.94
CA SER A 203 13.03 25.26 2.43
C SER A 203 12.91 26.38 3.46
N ALA A 204 11.82 26.43 4.22
CA ALA A 204 11.63 27.42 5.28
C ALA A 204 12.54 27.20 6.50
N LYS A 205 13.12 26.00 6.66
CA LYS A 205 13.96 25.63 7.81
C LYS A 205 15.45 25.69 7.51
N THR A 206 15.85 25.58 6.25
CA THR A 206 17.25 25.68 5.85
C THR A 206 17.67 27.14 5.70
N SER A 207 18.92 27.46 6.04
CA SER A 207 19.52 28.80 5.84
C SER A 207 20.40 28.88 4.59
N GLU A 208 20.60 27.77 3.88
CA GLU A 208 21.45 27.69 2.70
C GLU A 208 20.67 28.08 1.45
N THR A 209 21.04 29.21 0.83
CA THR A 209 20.31 29.79 -0.31
C THR A 209 20.19 28.83 -1.50
N ALA A 210 21.27 28.15 -1.89
CA ALA A 210 21.25 27.20 -3.00
C ALA A 210 20.26 26.04 -2.75
N LYS A 211 20.25 25.50 -1.53
CA LYS A 211 19.32 24.46 -1.13
C LYS A 211 17.87 24.96 -1.05
N GLN A 212 17.66 26.20 -0.60
CA GLN A 212 16.33 26.82 -0.62
C GLN A 212 15.79 26.94 -2.05
N GLU A 213 16.60 27.42 -2.99
CA GLU A 213 16.24 27.55 -4.41
C GLU A 213 15.93 26.19 -5.05
N GLU A 214 16.75 25.17 -4.78
CA GLU A 214 16.53 23.80 -5.25
C GLU A 214 15.18 23.25 -4.75
N LEU A 215 14.92 23.37 -3.45
CA LEU A 215 13.68 22.88 -2.83
C LEU A 215 12.45 23.61 -3.38
N LYS A 216 12.52 24.93 -3.54
CA LYS A 216 11.43 25.73 -4.12
C LYS A 216 11.18 25.38 -5.59
N SER A 217 12.24 25.22 -6.38
CA SER A 217 12.14 24.82 -7.80
C SER A 217 11.52 23.42 -7.93
N SER A 218 11.95 22.48 -7.09
CA SER A 218 11.39 21.13 -7.06
C SER A 218 9.93 21.12 -6.61
N ALA A 219 9.56 21.91 -5.59
CA ALA A 219 8.17 22.08 -5.17
C ALA A 219 7.31 22.70 -6.28
N MET A 220 7.81 23.73 -6.97
CA MET A 220 7.08 24.37 -8.07
C MET A 220 6.74 23.39 -9.19
N LYS A 221 7.66 22.51 -9.59
CA LYS A 221 7.40 21.48 -10.61
C LYS A 221 6.26 20.53 -10.20
N LEU A 222 6.22 20.14 -8.92
CA LEU A 222 5.17 19.27 -8.38
C LEU A 222 3.83 19.99 -8.26
N LEU A 223 3.82 21.28 -7.91
CA LEU A 223 2.58 22.07 -7.87
C LEU A 223 2.04 22.32 -9.28
N LYS A 224 2.92 22.54 -10.27
CA LYS A 224 2.53 22.65 -11.68
C LYS A 224 1.88 21.36 -12.19
N SER A 225 2.44 20.19 -11.88
CA SER A 225 1.83 18.91 -12.30
C SER A 225 0.45 18.67 -11.68
N VAL A 226 0.20 19.15 -10.46
CA VAL A 226 -1.15 19.13 -9.86
C VAL A 226 -2.08 20.10 -10.59
N ALA A 227 -1.62 21.32 -10.85
CA ALA A 227 -2.42 22.33 -11.56
C ALA A 227 -2.79 21.90 -12.99
N GLU A 228 -1.86 21.28 -13.71
CA GLU A 228 -2.05 20.79 -15.09
C GLU A 228 -3.10 19.69 -15.19
N LYS A 229 -3.27 18.87 -14.15
CA LYS A 229 -4.36 17.87 -14.12
C LYS A 229 -5.74 18.51 -14.04
N GLY A 230 -5.85 19.71 -13.47
CA GLY A 230 -7.11 20.42 -13.34
C GLY A 230 -8.17 19.67 -12.51
N ASP A 231 -7.75 18.75 -11.65
CA ASP A 231 -8.68 18.07 -10.75
C ASP A 231 -9.08 18.99 -9.59
N GLN A 232 -9.87 18.45 -8.66
CA GLN A 232 -10.39 19.22 -7.54
C GLN A 232 -9.31 19.91 -6.70
N PHE A 233 -8.05 19.46 -6.71
CA PHE A 233 -6.94 20.03 -5.95
C PHE A 233 -6.18 21.17 -6.66
N LEU A 234 -6.65 21.62 -7.82
CA LEU A 234 -6.09 22.77 -8.55
C LEU A 234 -5.98 24.03 -7.66
N GLU A 235 -7.04 24.36 -6.92
CA GLU A 235 -7.06 25.55 -6.06
C GLU A 235 -6.05 25.42 -4.92
N ASP A 236 -5.91 24.22 -4.34
CA ASP A 236 -4.95 23.95 -3.27
C ASP A 236 -3.50 24.12 -3.76
N ALA A 237 -3.19 23.69 -4.98
CA ALA A 237 -1.86 23.89 -5.57
C ALA A 237 -1.53 25.39 -5.74
N ASN A 238 -2.49 26.18 -6.25
CA ASN A 238 -2.35 27.62 -6.40
C ASN A 238 -2.23 28.35 -5.06
N ALA A 239 -3.00 27.92 -4.05
CA ALA A 239 -2.95 28.48 -2.70
C ALA A 239 -1.58 28.23 -2.04
N ILE A 240 -1.06 27.00 -2.12
CA ILE A 240 0.28 26.67 -1.60
C ILE A 240 1.36 27.50 -2.31
N ALA A 241 1.30 27.60 -3.64
CA ALA A 241 2.25 28.39 -4.40
C ALA A 241 2.25 29.85 -3.92
N THR A 242 1.07 30.45 -3.80
CA THR A 242 0.88 31.83 -3.32
C THR A 242 1.42 32.03 -1.91
N GLU A 243 1.12 31.12 -0.96
CA GLU A 243 1.62 31.19 0.43
C GLU A 243 3.15 31.23 0.50
N TYR A 244 3.82 30.53 -0.42
CA TYR A 244 5.28 30.44 -0.48
C TYR A 244 5.94 31.41 -1.47
N GLY A 245 5.18 32.37 -2.01
CA GLY A 245 5.68 33.38 -2.96
C GLY A 245 6.16 32.78 -4.28
N LEU A 246 5.55 31.68 -4.70
CA LEU A 246 5.79 31.01 -5.98
C LEU A 246 4.66 31.33 -6.95
N THR A 247 5.01 31.50 -8.22
CA THR A 247 4.02 31.66 -9.30
C THR A 247 3.97 30.37 -10.11
N LEU A 248 2.81 29.72 -10.18
CA LEU A 248 2.61 28.57 -11.07
C LEU A 248 2.45 28.99 -12.53
N ASN A 249 2.03 30.24 -12.74
CA ASN A 249 2.00 30.87 -14.06
C ASN A 249 3.32 31.61 -14.30
N GLU A 250 4.18 31.06 -15.14
CA GLU A 250 5.15 31.84 -15.92
C GLU A 250 5.68 30.98 -17.09
N GLN A 251 5.35 31.47 -18.30
CA GLN A 251 5.85 31.21 -19.67
C GLN A 251 5.80 29.79 -20.25
#